data_AF-A0A0R1E2D5-F1
#
_entry.id   AF-A0A0R1E2D5-F1
#
_cell.length_a   1.000
_cell.length_b   1.000
_cell.length_c   1.000
_cell.angle_alpha   90.00
_cell.angle_beta   90.00
_cell.angle_gamma   90.00
#
_symmetry.space_group_name_H-M   'P 1'
#
loop_
_entity.id
_entity.type
_entity.pdbx_description
1 polymer ?
#
loop_
_entity_poly.entity_id
_entity_poly.type
_entity_poly.pdbx_seq_one_letter_code
_entity_poly.pdbx_strand_id
1 'polypeptide(L)'
;MDMSNDFLVKYEMPGSSSVSASHAEQDENANHKQMLMELQLSIQKNQAELAAMKHKFIKYRILRNEFNFELGKLAILNQKTRMIHQSSAKLEASRVLYEKELAKSIDQLNTQRALVSQWKSYFNISSCALENIPVELSTKLREYNKIIKNTELRVTDLKEELKKVNSQTSIIFLFFMRSDQRAQQLEENLKLLAGQLGY
;
A
#
# COMPACT_ATOMS: atom_id res chain seq x y z
N MET A 1 -40.26 -48.44 106.32
CA MET A 1 -41.01 -47.49 107.16
C MET A 1 -40.42 -46.14 106.91
N ASP A 2 -41.30 -45.20 106.56
CA ASP A 2 -41.05 -43.77 106.37
C ASP A 2 -40.23 -43.15 107.51
N MET A 3 -39.44 -42.12 107.18
CA MET A 3 -39.83 -40.73 107.46
C MET A 3 -38.71 -39.77 107.02
N SER A 4 -39.13 -38.87 106.15
CA SER A 4 -38.57 -37.60 105.70
C SER A 4 -37.80 -36.76 106.74
N ASN A 5 -36.83 -35.97 106.27
CA ASN A 5 -36.95 -34.52 106.44
C ASN A 5 -36.19 -33.75 105.36
N ASP A 6 -36.95 -32.79 104.83
CA ASP A 6 -36.67 -31.88 103.74
C ASP A 6 -35.51 -30.92 104.02
N PHE A 7 -34.74 -30.60 102.97
CA PHE A 7 -34.15 -29.26 102.84
C PHE A 7 -34.41 -28.74 101.43
N LEU A 8 -35.55 -28.07 101.30
CA LEU A 8 -36.04 -27.42 100.11
C LEU A 8 -35.27 -26.10 99.91
N VAL A 9 -34.28 -26.08 99.01
CA VAL A 9 -33.68 -24.83 98.54
C VAL A 9 -34.41 -24.39 97.27
N LYS A 10 -35.39 -23.49 97.43
CA LYS A 10 -35.94 -22.71 96.31
C LYS A 10 -34.96 -21.57 95.99
N TYR A 11 -34.14 -21.74 94.94
CA TYR A 11 -33.57 -20.59 94.26
C TYR A 11 -34.61 -20.07 93.27
N GLU A 12 -35.20 -18.93 93.62
CA GLU A 12 -36.05 -18.14 92.74
C GLU A 12 -35.26 -17.74 91.50
N MET A 13 -35.71 -18.18 90.32
CA MET A 13 -35.22 -17.64 89.04
C MET A 13 -35.83 -16.24 88.87
N PRO A 14 -35.04 -15.18 88.76
CA PRO A 14 -35.58 -13.85 88.58
C PRO A 14 -36.26 -13.72 87.21
N GLY A 15 -37.51 -13.29 87.30
CA GLY A 15 -38.37 -12.63 86.32
C GLY A 15 -37.83 -12.43 84.91
N SER A 16 -38.49 -13.10 83.98
CA SER A 16 -38.69 -12.71 82.59
C SER A 16 -39.03 -11.22 82.48
N SER A 17 -38.01 -10.41 82.18
CA SER A 17 -38.18 -9.04 81.68
C SER A 17 -38.27 -9.12 80.16
N SER A 18 -39.49 -9.29 79.64
CA SER A 18 -39.80 -9.25 78.22
C SER A 18 -39.83 -7.81 77.71
N VAL A 19 -38.68 -7.14 77.63
CA VAL A 19 -38.56 -5.82 76.98
C VAL A 19 -37.18 -5.72 76.33
N SER A 20 -37.04 -6.25 75.10
CA SER A 20 -35.99 -5.86 74.11
C SER A 20 -35.82 -6.80 72.91
N ALA A 21 -36.57 -7.91 72.79
CA ALA A 21 -36.43 -8.80 71.62
C ALA A 21 -36.99 -8.21 70.30
N SER A 22 -37.86 -7.20 70.35
CA SER A 22 -38.49 -6.62 69.16
C SER A 22 -37.61 -5.63 68.38
N HIS A 23 -36.49 -5.15 68.95
CA HIS A 23 -35.57 -4.23 68.27
C HIS A 23 -34.32 -4.94 67.71
N ALA A 24 -33.83 -5.99 68.37
CA ALA A 24 -32.67 -6.76 67.88
C ALA A 24 -32.95 -7.50 66.56
N GLU A 25 -34.13 -8.11 66.40
CA GLU A 25 -34.53 -8.79 65.15
C GLU A 25 -34.82 -7.82 63.99
N GLN A 26 -35.21 -6.57 64.29
CA GLN A 26 -35.42 -5.54 63.27
C GLN A 26 -34.10 -4.94 62.76
N ASP A 27 -33.11 -4.75 63.64
CA ASP A 27 -31.76 -4.30 63.27
C ASP A 27 -30.97 -5.39 62.51
N GLU A 28 -31.11 -6.67 62.85
CA GLU A 28 -30.50 -7.76 62.08
C GLU A 28 -31.08 -7.87 60.67
N ASN A 29 -32.39 -7.70 60.51
CA ASN A 29 -33.06 -7.72 59.20
C ASN A 29 -32.69 -6.49 58.34
N ALA A 30 -32.51 -5.31 58.95
CA ALA A 30 -32.03 -4.11 58.27
C ALA A 30 -30.57 -4.26 57.81
N ASN A 31 -29.69 -4.79 58.67
CA ASN A 31 -28.29 -5.08 58.33
C ASN A 31 -28.18 -6.16 57.24
N HIS A 32 -29.01 -7.19 57.27
CA HIS A 32 -29.03 -8.22 56.24
C HIS A 32 -29.53 -7.69 54.89
N LYS A 33 -30.54 -6.81 54.89
CA LYS A 33 -31.00 -6.12 53.68
C LYS A 33 -29.92 -5.19 53.11
N GLN A 34 -29.19 -4.48 53.97
CA GLN A 34 -28.06 -3.66 53.54
C GLN A 34 -26.94 -4.52 52.93
N MET A 35 -26.59 -5.64 53.56
CA MET A 35 -25.60 -6.58 53.03
C MET A 35 -26.02 -7.14 51.66
N LEU A 36 -27.29 -7.53 51.50
CA LEU A 36 -27.81 -8.01 50.21
C LEU A 36 -27.77 -6.92 49.13
N MET A 37 -28.09 -5.68 49.48
CA MET A 37 -28.03 -4.54 48.57
C MET A 37 -26.59 -4.21 48.16
N GLU A 38 -25.63 -4.25 49.09
CA GLU A 38 -24.19 -4.12 48.81
C GLU A 38 -23.68 -5.24 47.89
N LEU A 39 -24.12 -6.47 48.12
CA LEU A 39 -23.78 -7.62 47.27
C LEU A 39 -24.34 -7.44 45.85
N GLN A 40 -25.56 -6.94 45.72
CA GLN A 40 -26.22 -6.70 44.44
C GLN A 40 -25.51 -5.57 43.65
N LEU A 41 -25.10 -4.49 44.33
CA LEU A 41 -24.30 -3.41 43.76
C LEU A 41 -22.92 -3.91 43.30
N SER A 42 -22.27 -4.78 44.08
CA SER A 42 -20.99 -5.40 43.74
C SER A 42 -21.10 -6.28 42.47
N ILE A 43 -22.14 -7.11 42.38
CA ILE A 43 -22.41 -7.93 41.20
C ILE A 43 -22.65 -7.05 39.96
N GLN A 44 -23.43 -5.98 40.08
CA GLN A 44 -23.67 -5.04 38.98
C GLN A 44 -22.38 -4.36 38.52
N LYS A 45 -21.54 -3.92 39.46
CA LYS A 45 -20.23 -3.32 39.14
C LYS A 45 -19.32 -4.30 38.40
N ASN A 46 -19.22 -5.54 38.87
CA ASN A 46 -18.43 -6.59 38.20
C ASN A 46 -18.96 -6.92 36.80
N GLN A 47 -20.28 -6.93 36.61
CA GLN A 47 -20.87 -7.13 35.28
C GLN A 47 -20.57 -5.96 34.33
N ALA A 48 -20.60 -4.73 34.83
CA ALA A 48 -20.22 -3.54 34.05
C ALA A 48 -18.73 -3.55 33.69
N GLU A 49 -17.85 -3.89 34.62
CA GLU A 49 -16.41 -4.04 34.37
C GLU A 49 -16.11 -5.14 33.33
N LEU A 50 -16.80 -6.28 33.43
CA LEU A 50 -16.70 -7.37 32.46
C LEU A 50 -17.18 -6.94 31.06
N ALA A 51 -18.30 -6.23 30.98
CA ALA A 51 -18.81 -5.70 29.71
C ALA A 51 -17.84 -4.70 29.07
N ALA A 52 -17.28 -3.79 29.87
CA ALA A 52 -16.26 -2.84 29.42
C ALA A 52 -14.99 -3.54 28.92
N MET A 53 -14.51 -4.58 29.63
CA MET A 53 -13.38 -5.40 29.20
C MET A 53 -13.64 -6.11 27.87
N LYS A 54 -14.82 -6.75 27.72
CA LYS A 54 -15.21 -7.42 26.47
C LYS A 54 -15.26 -6.44 25.31
N HIS A 55 -15.85 -5.26 25.51
CA HIS A 55 -15.90 -4.21 24.49
C HIS A 55 -14.49 -3.74 24.09
N LYS A 56 -13.60 -3.51 25.07
CA LYS A 56 -12.20 -3.14 24.81
C LYS A 56 -11.47 -4.22 24.01
N PHE A 57 -11.67 -5.49 24.35
CA PHE A 57 -11.08 -6.62 23.62
C PHE A 57 -11.57 -6.70 22.16
N ILE A 58 -12.88 -6.57 21.93
CA ILE A 58 -13.46 -6.56 20.58
C ILE A 58 -12.89 -5.40 19.76
N LYS A 59 -12.85 -4.18 20.33
CA LYS A 59 -12.29 -3.00 19.66
C LYS A 59 -10.82 -3.21 19.28
N TYR A 60 -10.01 -3.73 20.20
CA TYR A 60 -8.60 -4.04 19.93
C TYR A 60 -8.43 -5.06 18.80
N ARG A 61 -9.25 -6.12 18.79
CA ARG A 61 -9.21 -7.14 17.74
C ARG A 61 -9.58 -6.57 16.37
N ILE A 62 -10.59 -5.70 16.30
CA ILE A 62 -10.98 -5.03 15.05
C ILE A 62 -9.83 -4.16 14.54
N LEU A 63 -9.28 -3.29 15.37
CA LEU A 63 -8.16 -2.40 15.00
C LEU A 63 -6.93 -3.18 14.54
N ARG A 64 -6.61 -4.30 15.20
CA ARG A 64 -5.50 -5.17 14.81
C ARG A 64 -5.73 -5.83 13.45
N ASN A 65 -6.96 -6.23 13.16
CA ASN A 65 -7.32 -6.80 11.86
C ASN A 65 -7.22 -5.75 10.75
N GLU A 66 -7.71 -4.53 10.99
CA GLU A 66 -7.59 -3.40 10.06
C GLU A 66 -6.12 -3.07 9.79
N PHE A 67 -5.30 -2.99 10.83
CA PHE A 67 -3.85 -2.77 10.69
C PHE A 67 -3.19 -3.82 9.80
N ASN A 68 -3.44 -5.11 10.06
CA ASN A 68 -2.89 -6.20 9.25
C ASN A 68 -3.38 -6.15 7.80
N PHE A 69 -4.64 -5.75 7.58
CA PHE A 69 -5.22 -5.62 6.26
C PHE A 69 -4.56 -4.49 5.45
N GLU A 70 -4.41 -3.31 6.03
CA GLU A 70 -3.71 -2.18 5.39
C GLU A 70 -2.22 -2.50 5.14
N LEU A 71 -1.56 -3.19 6.07
CA LEU A 71 -0.17 -3.64 5.91
C LEU A 71 -0.03 -4.59 4.70
N GLY A 72 -1.00 -5.50 4.52
CA GLY A 72 -1.07 -6.38 3.36
C GLY A 72 -1.20 -5.61 2.04
N LYS A 73 -2.04 -4.57 2.00
CA LYS A 73 -2.17 -3.71 0.81
C LYS A 73 -0.87 -2.97 0.49
N LEU A 74 -0.18 -2.45 1.51
CA LEU A 74 1.10 -1.76 1.32
C LEU A 74 2.16 -2.69 0.74
N ALA A 75 2.24 -3.94 1.22
CA ALA A 75 3.15 -4.94 0.67
C ALA A 75 2.89 -5.22 -0.83
N ILE A 76 1.62 -5.32 -1.23
CA ILE A 76 1.22 -5.50 -2.64
C ILE A 76 1.62 -4.28 -3.48
N LEU A 77 1.41 -3.07 -2.98
CA LEU A 77 1.83 -1.85 -3.69
C LEU A 77 3.35 -1.82 -3.85
N ASN A 78 4.12 -2.13 -2.81
CA ASN A 78 5.58 -2.18 -2.89
C ASN A 78 6.06 -3.20 -3.93
N GLN A 79 5.42 -4.36 -4.04
CA GLN A 79 5.71 -5.33 -5.09
C GLN A 79 5.42 -4.76 -6.49
N LYS A 80 4.27 -4.10 -6.67
CA LYS A 80 3.92 -3.45 -7.95
C LYS A 80 4.92 -2.35 -8.32
N THR A 81 5.33 -1.54 -7.35
CA THR A 81 6.35 -0.49 -7.54
C THR A 81 7.66 -1.08 -8.06
N ARG A 82 8.12 -2.22 -7.52
CA ARG A 82 9.32 -2.92 -8.03
C ARG A 82 9.15 -3.36 -9.50
N MET A 83 7.99 -3.91 -9.86
CA MET A 83 7.70 -4.32 -11.24
C MET A 83 7.66 -3.11 -12.20
N ILE A 84 7.12 -1.98 -11.74
CA ILE A 84 7.11 -0.71 -12.48
C ILE A 84 8.53 -0.22 -12.73
N HIS A 85 9.41 -0.23 -11.73
CA HIS A 85 10.82 0.14 -11.90
C HIS A 85 11.55 -0.75 -12.92
N GLN A 86 11.33 -2.07 -12.87
CA GLN A 86 11.91 -2.99 -13.86
C GLN A 86 11.42 -2.69 -15.27
N SER A 87 10.13 -2.38 -15.43
CA SER A 87 9.53 -2.05 -16.73
C SER A 87 10.05 -0.71 -17.25
N SER A 88 10.19 0.28 -16.38
CA SER A 88 10.77 1.58 -16.70
C SER A 88 12.23 1.46 -17.15
N ALA A 89 13.05 0.67 -16.46
CA ALA A 89 14.44 0.44 -16.85
C ALA A 89 14.55 -0.23 -18.23
N LYS A 90 13.67 -1.19 -18.55
CA LYS A 90 13.63 -1.83 -19.87
C LYS A 90 13.22 -0.85 -20.97
N LEU A 91 12.22 -0.01 -20.74
CA LEU A 91 11.82 1.02 -21.71
C LEU A 91 12.92 2.02 -21.95
N GLU A 92 13.60 2.47 -20.90
CA GLU A 92 14.71 3.41 -21.02
C GLU A 92 15.88 2.80 -21.82
N ALA A 93 16.20 1.53 -21.59
CA ALA A 93 17.20 0.82 -22.39
C ALA A 93 16.80 0.77 -23.87
N SER A 94 15.54 0.44 -24.19
CA SER A 94 15.04 0.47 -25.57
C SER A 94 15.08 1.87 -26.18
N ARG A 95 14.74 2.91 -25.41
CA ARG A 95 14.82 4.32 -25.84
C ARG A 95 16.23 4.67 -26.27
N VAL A 96 17.22 4.41 -25.41
CA VAL A 96 18.64 4.69 -25.69
C VAL A 96 19.13 3.92 -26.92
N LEU A 97 18.71 2.66 -27.09
CA LEU A 97 19.06 1.87 -28.27
C LEU A 97 18.51 2.49 -29.56
N TYR A 98 17.24 2.89 -29.57
CA TYR A 98 16.62 3.53 -30.73
C TYR A 98 17.20 4.92 -31.01
N GLU A 99 17.51 5.71 -29.98
CA GLU A 99 18.17 7.02 -30.14
C GLU A 99 19.55 6.86 -30.79
N LYS A 100 20.34 5.88 -30.32
CA LYS A 100 21.65 5.56 -30.89
C LYS A 100 21.55 5.09 -32.34
N GLU A 101 20.60 4.21 -32.64
CA GLU A 101 20.37 3.73 -34.00
C GLU A 101 19.93 4.89 -34.92
N LEU A 102 19.02 5.73 -34.45
CA LEU A 102 18.55 6.90 -35.18
C LEU A 102 19.69 7.85 -35.52
N ALA A 103 20.56 8.17 -34.56
CA ALA A 103 21.73 9.01 -34.78
C ALA A 103 22.65 8.41 -35.86
N LYS A 104 22.90 7.09 -35.79
CA LYS A 104 23.71 6.38 -36.80
C LYS A 104 23.06 6.40 -38.18
N SER A 105 21.75 6.17 -38.28
CA SER A 105 21.03 6.21 -39.56
C SER A 105 20.99 7.61 -40.17
N ILE A 106 20.89 8.65 -39.35
CA ILE A 106 20.97 10.05 -39.82
C ILE A 106 22.37 10.37 -40.35
N ASP A 107 23.42 9.94 -39.64
CA ASP A 107 24.81 10.14 -40.07
C ASP A 107 25.11 9.41 -41.39
N GLN A 108 24.63 8.17 -41.52
CA GLN A 108 24.68 7.42 -42.77
C GLN A 108 23.94 8.16 -43.89
N LEU A 109 22.73 8.66 -43.63
CA LEU A 109 21.94 9.40 -44.62
C LEU A 109 22.67 10.66 -45.10
N ASN A 110 23.28 11.42 -44.19
CA ASN A 110 24.05 12.62 -44.52
C ASN A 110 25.27 12.27 -45.37
N THR A 111 25.99 11.21 -45.02
CA THR A 111 27.15 10.72 -45.78
C THR A 111 26.73 10.30 -47.20
N GLN A 112 25.65 9.53 -47.34
CA GLN A 112 25.16 9.10 -48.66
C GLN A 112 24.66 10.27 -49.51
N ARG A 113 23.97 11.24 -48.90
CA ARG A 113 23.54 12.46 -49.60
C ARG A 113 24.72 13.30 -50.08
N ALA A 114 25.78 13.43 -49.27
CA ALA A 114 27.00 14.13 -49.66
C ALA A 114 27.67 13.44 -50.86
N LEU A 115 27.78 12.11 -50.85
CA LEU A 115 28.30 11.32 -51.97
C LEU A 115 27.45 11.56 -53.24
N VAL A 116 26.13 11.43 -53.15
CA VAL A 116 25.23 11.69 -54.30
C VAL A 116 25.40 13.11 -54.84
N SER A 117 25.57 14.11 -53.97
CA SER A 117 25.83 15.49 -54.38
C SER A 117 27.14 15.63 -55.15
N GLN A 118 28.22 14.99 -54.68
CA GLN A 118 29.51 14.97 -55.37
C GLN A 118 29.37 14.30 -56.75
N TRP A 119 28.74 13.11 -56.80
CA TRP A 119 28.52 12.39 -58.05
C TRP A 119 27.69 13.19 -59.07
N LYS A 120 26.64 13.89 -58.62
CA LYS A 120 25.86 14.79 -59.49
C LYS A 120 26.70 15.94 -60.04
N SER A 121 27.58 16.52 -59.22
CA SER A 121 28.50 17.57 -59.65
C SER A 121 29.47 17.07 -60.72
N TYR A 122 30.06 15.88 -60.53
CA TYR A 122 30.90 15.24 -61.56
C TYR A 122 30.13 14.99 -62.86
N PHE A 123 28.88 14.51 -62.76
CA PHE A 123 28.01 14.29 -63.91
C PHE A 123 27.79 15.57 -64.71
N ASN A 124 27.50 16.68 -64.03
CA ASN A 124 27.32 17.98 -64.68
C ASN A 124 28.59 18.43 -65.41
N ILE A 125 29.76 18.32 -64.77
CA ILE A 125 31.05 18.69 -65.37
C ILE A 125 31.36 17.84 -66.61
N SER A 126 31.24 16.50 -66.52
CA SER A 126 31.48 15.60 -67.65
C SER A 126 30.49 15.82 -68.80
N SER A 127 29.22 16.12 -68.49
CA SER A 127 28.21 16.44 -69.51
C SER A 127 28.50 17.76 -70.24
N CYS A 128 29.01 18.77 -69.53
CA CYS A 128 29.46 20.03 -70.13
C CYS A 128 30.72 19.85 -70.98
N ALA A 129 31.57 18.87 -70.67
CA ALA A 129 32.76 18.54 -71.43
C ALA A 129 32.50 17.72 -72.71
N LEU A 130 31.23 17.44 -73.06
CA LEU A 130 30.82 16.56 -74.18
C LEU A 130 31.39 15.13 -74.09
N GLU A 131 31.82 14.69 -72.91
CA GLU A 131 32.28 13.32 -72.69
C GLU A 131 31.10 12.38 -72.43
N ASN A 132 31.12 11.20 -73.04
CA ASN A 132 30.12 10.16 -72.78
C ASN A 132 30.16 9.77 -71.30
N ILE A 133 29.07 10.08 -70.58
CA ILE A 133 28.88 9.67 -69.20
C ILE A 133 28.98 8.13 -69.11
N PRO A 134 29.90 7.56 -68.31
CA PRO A 134 30.04 6.12 -68.15
C PRO A 134 28.77 5.46 -67.56
N VAL A 135 28.37 4.32 -68.11
CA VAL A 135 27.22 3.52 -67.64
C VAL A 135 27.38 3.08 -66.16
N GLU A 136 28.61 2.82 -65.73
CA GLU A 136 28.94 2.49 -64.33
C GLU A 136 28.60 3.62 -63.36
N LEU A 137 28.78 4.87 -63.79
CA LEU A 137 28.50 6.09 -63.03
C LEU A 137 27.00 6.27 -62.80
N SER A 138 26.18 6.01 -63.82
CA SER A 138 24.71 6.02 -63.73
C SER A 138 24.18 4.90 -62.81
N THR A 139 24.80 3.73 -62.86
CA THR A 139 24.41 2.56 -62.05
C THR A 139 24.67 2.80 -60.56
N LYS A 140 25.87 3.30 -60.19
CA LYS A 140 26.21 3.67 -58.82
C LYS A 140 25.29 4.75 -58.25
N LEU A 141 24.95 5.77 -59.05
CA LEU A 141 24.03 6.83 -58.62
C LEU A 141 22.63 6.26 -58.28
N ARG A 142 22.15 5.29 -59.06
CA ARG A 142 20.86 4.61 -58.80
C ARG A 142 20.90 3.79 -57.51
N GLU A 143 22.01 3.07 -57.27
CA GLU A 143 22.21 2.32 -56.03
C GLU A 143 22.24 3.22 -54.80
N TYR A 144 22.98 4.33 -54.84
CA TYR A 144 23.01 5.29 -53.74
C TYR A 144 21.64 5.91 -53.45
N ASN A 145 20.88 6.28 -54.49
CA ASN A 145 19.51 6.79 -54.29
C ASN A 145 18.58 5.74 -53.66
N LYS A 146 18.75 4.44 -54.01
CA LYS A 146 18.01 3.35 -53.37
C LYS A 146 18.37 3.21 -51.89
N ILE A 147 19.67 3.30 -51.55
CA ILE A 147 20.14 3.27 -50.16
C ILE A 147 19.56 4.45 -49.38
N ILE A 148 19.64 5.68 -49.91
CA ILE A 148 19.08 6.89 -49.29
C ILE A 148 17.59 6.68 -48.97
N LYS A 149 16.79 6.23 -49.94
CA LYS A 149 15.35 6.02 -49.74
C LYS A 149 15.07 4.99 -48.65
N ASN A 150 15.83 3.90 -48.61
CA ASN A 150 15.69 2.88 -47.57
C ASN A 150 16.09 3.41 -46.18
N THR A 151 17.16 4.20 -46.09
CA THR A 151 17.60 4.82 -44.84
C THR A 151 16.59 5.87 -44.36
N GLU A 152 15.98 6.65 -45.25
CA GLU A 152 14.90 7.60 -44.91
C GLU A 152 13.67 6.91 -44.32
N LEU A 153 13.26 5.77 -44.91
CA LEU A 153 12.20 4.94 -44.35
C LEU A 153 12.57 4.44 -42.95
N ARG A 154 13.78 3.90 -42.77
CA ARG A 154 14.24 3.43 -41.46
C ARG A 154 14.29 4.55 -40.40
N VAL A 155 14.74 5.74 -40.77
CA VAL A 155 14.73 6.93 -39.89
C VAL A 155 13.31 7.29 -39.48
N THR A 156 12.35 7.17 -40.40
CA THR A 156 10.93 7.43 -40.11
C THR A 156 10.38 6.40 -39.13
N ASP A 157 10.62 5.10 -39.38
CA ASP A 157 10.20 4.02 -38.50
C ASP A 157 10.78 4.18 -37.08
N LEU A 158 12.08 4.50 -36.97
CA LEU A 158 12.75 4.73 -35.69
C LEU A 158 12.16 5.91 -34.92
N LYS A 159 11.78 6.99 -35.61
CA LYS A 159 11.09 8.14 -34.97
C LYS A 159 9.72 7.75 -34.44
N GLU A 160 8.97 6.92 -35.17
CA GLU A 160 7.67 6.42 -34.70
C GLU A 160 7.82 5.49 -33.50
N GLU A 161 8.77 4.56 -33.53
CA GLU A 161 9.06 3.68 -32.39
C GLU A 161 9.49 4.47 -31.15
N LEU A 162 10.34 5.49 -31.31
CA LEU A 162 10.70 6.40 -30.22
C LEU A 162 9.48 7.15 -29.66
N LYS A 163 8.57 7.61 -30.52
CA LYS A 163 7.33 8.25 -30.08
C LYS A 163 6.46 7.29 -29.25
N LYS A 164 6.37 6.01 -29.65
CA LYS A 164 5.66 4.97 -28.89
C LYS A 164 6.32 4.73 -27.53
N VAL A 165 7.64 4.56 -27.49
CA VAL A 165 8.39 4.35 -26.23
C VAL A 165 8.25 5.54 -25.29
N ASN A 166 8.33 6.77 -25.79
CA ASN A 166 8.13 7.98 -24.97
C ASN A 166 6.71 8.08 -24.40
N SER A 167 5.71 7.70 -25.20
CA SER A 167 4.31 7.62 -24.74
C SER A 167 4.16 6.57 -23.62
N GLN A 168 4.69 5.37 -23.81
CA GLN A 168 4.67 4.31 -22.80
C GLN A 168 5.40 4.73 -21.52
N THR A 169 6.55 5.38 -21.65
CA THR A 169 7.31 5.91 -20.50
C THR A 169 6.50 6.92 -19.70
N SER A 170 5.82 7.85 -20.39
CA SER A 170 4.95 8.84 -19.75
C SER A 170 3.78 8.19 -19.01
N ILE A 171 3.16 7.17 -19.61
CA ILE A 171 2.07 6.40 -19.00
C ILE A 171 2.57 5.68 -17.73
N ILE A 172 3.72 5.00 -17.80
CA ILE A 172 4.31 4.31 -16.65
C ILE A 172 4.64 5.30 -15.53
N PHE A 173 5.18 6.47 -15.86
CA PHE A 173 5.47 7.51 -14.88
C PHE A 173 4.21 7.99 -14.15
N LEU A 174 3.10 8.21 -14.86
CA LEU A 174 1.82 8.55 -14.24
C LEU A 174 1.30 7.46 -13.31
N PHE A 175 1.46 6.19 -13.69
CA PHE A 175 1.10 5.07 -12.81
C PHE A 175 1.98 5.00 -11.56
N PHE A 176 3.28 5.23 -11.71
CA PHE A 176 4.22 5.29 -10.60
C PHE A 176 3.81 6.37 -9.58
N MET A 177 3.60 7.60 -10.04
CA MET A 177 3.19 8.72 -9.16
C MET A 177 1.90 8.43 -8.41
N ARG A 178 0.89 7.86 -9.07
CA ARG A 178 -0.38 7.47 -8.42
C ARG A 178 -0.20 6.34 -7.40
N SER A 179 0.68 5.38 -7.70
CA SER A 179 0.98 4.28 -6.79
C SER A 179 1.70 4.78 -5.54
N ASP A 180 2.65 5.70 -5.72
CA ASP A 180 3.41 6.31 -4.64
C ASP A 180 2.52 7.12 -3.69
N GLN A 181 1.62 7.95 -4.23
CA GLN A 181 0.63 8.68 -3.44
C GLN A 181 -0.26 7.75 -2.60
N ARG A 182 -0.70 6.63 -3.17
CA ARG A 182 -1.51 5.63 -2.44
C ARG A 182 -0.70 4.93 -1.35
N ALA A 183 0.57 4.63 -1.61
CA ALA A 183 1.45 4.03 -0.62
C ALA A 183 1.66 4.98 0.57
N GLN A 184 1.90 6.27 0.31
CA GLN A 184 2.02 7.30 1.35
C GLN A 184 0.75 7.41 2.21
N GLN A 185 -0.43 7.44 1.60
CA GLN A 185 -1.71 7.45 2.34
C GLN A 185 -1.88 6.20 3.22
N LEU A 186 -1.47 5.03 2.72
CA LEU A 186 -1.53 3.79 3.49
C LEU A 186 -0.54 3.79 4.66
N GLU A 187 0.66 4.34 4.47
CA GLU A 187 1.63 4.51 5.55
C GLU A 187 1.12 5.47 6.64
N GLU A 188 0.46 6.56 6.26
CA GLU A 188 -0.19 7.47 7.21
C GLU A 188 -1.31 6.76 7.99
N ASN A 189 -2.18 6.02 7.30
CA ASN A 189 -3.23 5.23 7.95
C ASN A 189 -2.67 4.18 8.90
N LEU A 190 -1.59 3.51 8.52
CA LEU A 190 -0.90 2.54 9.37
C LEU A 190 -0.30 3.20 10.62
N LYS A 191 0.29 4.41 10.50
CA LYS A 191 0.78 5.17 11.66
C LYS A 191 -0.35 5.53 12.62
N LEU A 192 -1.50 5.96 12.09
CA LEU A 192 -2.68 6.27 12.92
C LEU A 192 -3.21 5.02 13.65
N LEU A 193 -3.32 3.90 12.95
CA LEU A 193 -3.75 2.63 13.54
C LEU A 193 -2.74 2.10 14.57
N ALA A 194 -1.43 2.23 14.29
CA ALA A 194 -0.37 1.89 15.23
C ALA A 194 -0.50 2.68 16.54
N GLY A 195 -0.73 4.00 16.45
CA GLY A 195 -0.95 4.85 17.62
C GLY A 195 -2.20 4.45 18.43
N GLN A 196 -3.26 3.97 17.78
CA GLN A 196 -4.46 3.45 18.47
C GLN A 196 -4.23 2.08 19.13
N LEU A 197 -3.28 1.29 18.62
CA LEU A 197 -2.89 -0.01 19.16
C LEU A 197 -1.78 0.11 20.24
N GLY A 198 -1.12 1.26 20.35
CA GLY A 198 -0.05 1.53 21.31
C GLY A 198 1.34 1.08 20.85
N TYR A 199 1.59 1.08 19.54
CA TYR A 199 2.90 0.81 18.91
C TYR A 199 3.68 2.08 18.61
#